data_AF-A0A8C4GWG1-F1
#
_entry.id   AF-A0A8C4GWG1-F1
#
_cell.length_a   1.000
_cell.length_b   1.000
_cell.length_c   1.000
_cell.angle_alpha   90.00
_cell.angle_beta   90.00
_cell.angle_gamma   90.00
#
_symmetry.space_group_name_H-M   'P 1'
#
loop_
_entity.id
_entity.type
_entity.pdbx_description
1 polymer ?
#
loop_
_entity_poly.entity_id
_entity_poly.type
_entity_poly.pdbx_seq_one_letter_code
_entity_poly.pdbx_strand_id
1 'polypeptide(L)'
;HPITPIQPEHQAQQPKEQQNINIIFMKIIFSLTGVSTSTAPTLTHRDLPASCSNCKKVLMDGETVYQRKAHSNIFCSTPCLLKFYQTKQAKKTCHFCLQAITQPKDVLQAPVDNEETMKDFCSQTCLSSFNYKTIMSTRISIVPVASQSQCSMCSRYCVIKHEILQQDVVHKICSDPCFFRFCNMNNLSVCENCRSNCNTPVMLKMENGSIKLCSAECLVQFKQKIEAPQPCAMCSTPHLMSDMVENKNSEDVVELFCTNSCVMAAKIQAVSASGTGLTIEELFILLCQ
;
A
#
# COMPACT_ATOMS: atom_id res chain seq x y z
N HIS A 1 -30.63 21.06 -38.78
CA HIS A 1 -29.70 20.98 -37.64
C HIS A 1 -30.32 21.67 -36.45
N PRO A 2 -30.88 20.88 -35.53
CA PRO A 2 -30.36 20.87 -34.16
C PRO A 2 -30.25 19.45 -33.57
N ILE A 3 -29.62 19.44 -32.40
CA ILE A 3 -29.01 18.34 -31.64
C ILE A 3 -30.05 17.54 -30.86
N THR A 4 -29.93 16.21 -30.84
CA THR A 4 -30.66 15.31 -29.92
C THR A 4 -29.66 14.45 -29.14
N PRO A 5 -29.90 14.17 -27.84
CA PRO A 5 -28.93 13.51 -26.95
C PRO A 5 -28.91 11.99 -27.12
N ILE A 6 -27.73 11.39 -26.94
CA ILE A 6 -27.52 9.93 -26.91
C ILE A 6 -27.66 9.45 -25.47
N GLN A 7 -28.59 8.53 -25.24
CA GLN A 7 -28.74 7.75 -24.01
C GLN A 7 -28.44 6.28 -24.37
N PRO A 8 -27.55 5.56 -23.65
CA PRO A 8 -27.28 4.16 -23.96
C PRO A 8 -28.29 3.24 -23.26
N GLU A 9 -29.05 2.48 -24.06
CA GLU A 9 -29.86 1.36 -23.61
C GLU A 9 -28.98 0.18 -23.21
N HIS A 10 -29.21 -0.33 -21.99
CA HIS A 10 -28.71 -1.60 -21.50
C HIS A 10 -29.40 -2.75 -22.24
N GLN A 11 -28.67 -3.49 -23.07
CA GLN A 11 -29.02 -4.87 -23.42
C GLN A 11 -28.04 -5.83 -22.76
N ALA A 12 -28.52 -6.46 -21.69
CA ALA A 12 -27.85 -7.59 -21.05
C ALA A 12 -28.02 -8.84 -21.92
N GLN A 13 -26.99 -9.20 -22.68
CA GLN A 13 -26.87 -10.53 -23.28
C GLN A 13 -26.23 -11.48 -22.26
N GLN A 14 -27.04 -12.41 -21.74
CA GLN A 14 -26.55 -13.59 -21.03
C GLN A 14 -25.93 -14.58 -22.03
N PRO A 15 -24.71 -15.11 -21.78
CA PRO A 15 -24.26 -16.34 -22.40
C PRO A 15 -24.91 -17.54 -21.67
N LYS A 16 -25.66 -18.35 -22.41
CA LYS A 16 -26.06 -19.70 -21.98
C LYS A 16 -24.84 -20.62 -22.05
N GLU A 17 -24.18 -20.89 -20.93
CA GLU A 17 -23.25 -22.02 -20.85
C GLU A 17 -24.00 -23.31 -20.51
N GLN A 18 -24.32 -24.05 -21.57
CA GLN A 18 -24.79 -25.43 -21.49
C GLN A 18 -23.61 -26.32 -21.07
N GLN A 19 -23.49 -26.67 -19.79
CA GLN A 19 -22.54 -27.70 -19.35
C GLN A 19 -23.03 -29.08 -19.79
N ASN A 20 -22.52 -29.54 -20.93
CA ASN A 20 -22.82 -30.85 -21.50
C ASN A 20 -22.05 -31.93 -20.72
N ILE A 21 -22.61 -32.38 -19.58
CA ILE A 21 -22.08 -33.51 -18.83
C ILE A 21 -22.55 -34.79 -19.52
N ASN A 22 -21.69 -35.40 -20.33
CA ASN A 22 -21.93 -36.74 -20.87
C ASN A 22 -21.92 -37.77 -19.72
N ILE A 23 -23.12 -38.15 -19.25
CA ILE A 23 -23.32 -39.22 -18.26
C ILE A 23 -23.37 -40.55 -19.01
N ILE A 24 -22.28 -41.31 -19.01
CA ILE A 24 -22.29 -42.70 -19.47
C ILE A 24 -22.75 -43.58 -18.31
N PHE A 25 -23.99 -44.07 -18.37
CA PHE A 25 -24.57 -45.02 -17.43
C PHE A 25 -23.95 -46.41 -17.64
N MET A 26 -23.24 -46.91 -16.63
CA MET A 26 -22.91 -48.34 -16.52
C MET A 26 -23.48 -48.83 -15.19
N LYS A 27 -24.62 -49.52 -15.27
CA LYS A 27 -25.23 -50.22 -14.14
C LYS A 27 -24.46 -51.54 -13.97
N ILE A 28 -23.56 -51.59 -13.00
CA ILE A 28 -22.85 -52.84 -12.66
C ILE A 28 -23.58 -53.45 -11.47
N ILE A 29 -24.10 -54.68 -11.65
CA ILE A 29 -24.54 -55.51 -10.53
C ILE A 29 -23.29 -56.17 -9.96
N PHE A 30 -23.01 -55.90 -8.68
CA PHE A 30 -21.88 -56.49 -7.98
C PHE A 30 -22.20 -57.96 -7.71
N SER A 31 -21.42 -58.87 -8.31
CA SER A 31 -21.42 -60.29 -7.96
C SER A 31 -20.01 -60.67 -7.57
N LEU A 32 -19.82 -60.98 -6.29
CA LEU A 32 -18.57 -61.55 -5.78
C LEU A 32 -18.47 -63.01 -6.21
N THR A 33 -17.97 -63.27 -7.40
CA THR A 33 -17.30 -64.54 -7.71
C THR A 33 -16.12 -64.28 -8.62
N GLY A 34 -14.93 -64.54 -8.07
CA GLY A 34 -13.66 -64.14 -8.65
C GLY A 34 -13.23 -64.96 -9.86
N VAL A 35 -12.29 -64.38 -10.62
CA VAL A 35 -11.25 -65.14 -11.31
C VAL A 35 -9.96 -64.35 -11.19
N SER A 36 -9.04 -64.86 -10.38
CA SER A 36 -7.65 -64.46 -10.29
C SER A 36 -6.79 -65.46 -11.06
N THR A 37 -5.83 -64.96 -11.83
CA THR A 37 -4.49 -65.57 -12.06
C THR A 37 -3.56 -64.37 -12.30
N SER A 38 -2.34 -64.19 -11.78
CA SER A 38 -1.35 -64.88 -10.94
C SER A 38 -0.43 -63.72 -10.45
N THR A 39 0.19 -63.60 -9.27
CA THR A 39 1.04 -64.51 -8.46
C THR A 39 1.26 -63.82 -7.09
N ALA A 40 1.39 -64.59 -5.99
CA ALA A 40 1.36 -64.18 -4.56
C ALA A 40 2.72 -63.65 -4.00
N PRO A 41 2.93 -63.34 -2.68
CA PRO A 41 2.00 -63.37 -1.53
C PRO A 41 2.11 -62.22 -0.47
N THR A 42 1.15 -62.23 0.47
CA THR A 42 1.18 -61.70 1.85
C THR A 42 0.69 -60.27 2.09
N LEU A 43 -0.58 -60.14 2.49
CA LEU A 43 -0.97 -59.72 3.85
C LEU A 43 -2.49 -59.76 3.96
N THR A 44 -2.96 -60.30 5.08
CA THR A 44 -4.36 -60.44 5.50
C THR A 44 -5.22 -59.22 5.15
N HIS A 45 -6.07 -59.31 4.13
CA HIS A 45 -7.13 -58.34 3.95
C HIS A 45 -8.45 -59.01 4.36
N ARG A 46 -8.85 -58.73 5.60
CA ARG A 46 -10.24 -58.94 6.02
C ARG A 46 -11.15 -58.31 4.97
N ASP A 47 -12.15 -59.05 4.51
CA ASP A 47 -13.21 -58.54 3.66
C ASP A 47 -13.92 -57.38 4.37
N LEU A 48 -13.40 -56.18 4.18
CA LEU A 48 -13.98 -54.97 4.73
C LEU A 48 -15.20 -54.66 3.87
N PRO A 49 -16.38 -54.47 4.47
CA PRO A 49 -17.59 -54.18 3.71
C PRO A 49 -17.34 -52.98 2.81
N ALA A 50 -17.58 -53.15 1.51
CA ALA A 50 -17.52 -52.08 0.53
C ALA A 50 -18.39 -50.92 1.02
N SER A 51 -17.89 -49.68 1.02
CA SER A 51 -18.65 -48.51 1.50
C SER A 51 -18.67 -47.40 0.48
N CYS A 52 -19.75 -46.62 0.48
CA CYS A 52 -19.92 -45.47 -0.40
C CYS A 52 -18.83 -44.44 -0.13
N SER A 53 -18.08 -44.08 -1.16
CA SER A 53 -16.93 -43.16 -1.04
C SER A 53 -17.32 -41.76 -0.54
N ASN A 54 -18.58 -41.35 -0.77
CA ASN A 54 -19.15 -40.08 -0.33
C ASN A 54 -19.75 -40.13 1.09
N CYS A 55 -20.80 -40.91 1.31
CA CYS A 55 -21.57 -40.89 2.57
C CYS A 55 -21.12 -41.96 3.59
N LYS A 56 -20.13 -42.79 3.24
CA LYS A 56 -19.58 -43.87 4.06
C LYS A 56 -20.58 -44.97 4.45
N LYS A 57 -21.78 -44.99 3.85
CA LYS A 57 -22.75 -46.08 4.01
C LYS A 57 -22.14 -47.39 3.52
N VAL A 58 -22.19 -48.43 4.34
CA VAL A 58 -21.83 -49.80 3.96
C VAL A 58 -22.79 -50.31 2.88
N LEU A 59 -22.25 -50.95 1.85
CA LEU A 59 -22.94 -51.51 0.70
C LEU A 59 -23.06 -53.02 0.89
N MET A 60 -24.23 -53.56 0.58
CA MET A 60 -24.51 -54.99 0.71
C MET A 60 -24.35 -55.69 -0.64
N ASP A 61 -24.02 -56.99 -0.62
CA ASP A 61 -23.94 -57.79 -1.83
C ASP A 61 -25.28 -57.79 -2.59
N GLY A 62 -25.20 -57.58 -3.90
CA GLY A 62 -26.37 -57.44 -4.79
C GLY A 62 -26.94 -56.02 -4.90
N GLU A 63 -26.46 -55.04 -4.12
CA GLU A 63 -26.84 -53.64 -4.33
C GLU A 63 -26.23 -53.08 -5.64
N THR A 64 -27.00 -52.23 -6.33
CA THR A 64 -26.48 -51.50 -7.50
C THR A 64 -25.53 -50.40 -7.02
N VAL A 65 -24.28 -50.45 -7.49
CA VAL A 65 -23.27 -49.43 -7.21
C VAL A 65 -22.96 -48.59 -8.43
N TYR A 66 -22.59 -47.34 -8.19
CA TYR A 66 -22.23 -46.39 -9.23
C TYR A 66 -20.71 -46.20 -9.23
N GLN A 67 -20.07 -46.30 -10.38
CA GLN A 67 -18.62 -46.16 -10.55
C GLN A 67 -18.32 -45.50 -11.91
N ARG A 68 -17.34 -44.59 -11.96
CA ARG A 68 -16.87 -44.04 -13.25
C ARG A 68 -15.90 -45.01 -13.91
N LYS A 69 -15.97 -45.11 -15.23
CA LYS A 69 -14.99 -45.82 -16.06
C LYS A 69 -13.59 -45.30 -15.70
N ALA A 70 -12.67 -46.21 -15.34
CA ALA A 70 -11.29 -45.92 -14.90
C ALA A 70 -11.07 -45.34 -13.48
N HIS A 71 -12.07 -45.34 -12.58
CA HIS A 71 -11.86 -44.93 -11.18
C HIS A 71 -12.28 -46.02 -10.19
N SER A 72 -11.52 -46.26 -9.12
CA SER A 72 -11.81 -47.28 -8.09
C SER A 72 -12.86 -46.88 -7.05
N ASN A 73 -13.35 -45.63 -7.07
CA ASN A 73 -14.35 -45.15 -6.10
C ASN A 73 -15.76 -45.64 -6.46
N ILE A 74 -16.44 -46.26 -5.49
CA ILE A 74 -17.83 -46.74 -5.60
C ILE A 74 -18.79 -45.87 -4.80
N PHE A 75 -20.04 -45.76 -5.25
CA PHE A 75 -21.08 -44.91 -4.65
C PHE A 75 -22.43 -45.63 -4.57
N CYS A 76 -23.19 -45.36 -3.50
CA CYS A 76 -24.53 -45.93 -3.30
C CYS A 76 -25.62 -45.29 -4.19
N SER A 77 -25.35 -44.13 -4.79
CA SER A 77 -26.34 -43.39 -5.58
C SER A 77 -25.71 -42.35 -6.50
N THR A 78 -26.42 -41.96 -7.57
CA THR A 78 -26.01 -40.88 -8.49
C THR A 78 -25.77 -39.54 -7.75
N PRO A 79 -26.59 -39.12 -6.76
CA PRO A 79 -26.29 -37.94 -5.96
C PRO A 79 -24.99 -38.05 -5.16
N CYS A 80 -24.65 -39.22 -4.61
CA CYS A 80 -23.39 -39.42 -3.91
C CYS A 80 -22.19 -39.36 -4.86
N LEU A 81 -22.32 -39.92 -6.06
CA LEU A 81 -21.35 -39.80 -7.13
C LEU A 81 -21.13 -38.34 -7.53
N LEU A 82 -22.21 -37.62 -7.85
CA LEU A 82 -22.16 -36.21 -8.25
C LEU A 82 -21.55 -35.33 -7.16
N LYS A 83 -22.01 -35.46 -5.91
CA LYS A 83 -21.52 -34.65 -4.78
C LYS A 83 -20.06 -34.92 -4.46
N PHE A 84 -19.60 -36.17 -4.55
CA PHE A 84 -18.19 -36.50 -4.33
C PHE A 84 -17.27 -35.84 -5.36
N TYR A 85 -17.64 -35.88 -6.64
CA TYR A 85 -16.84 -35.26 -7.70
C TYR A 85 -17.01 -33.73 -7.76
N GLN A 86 -18.15 -33.18 -7.37
CA GLN A 86 -18.32 -31.73 -7.13
C GLN A 86 -17.45 -31.25 -5.96
N THR A 87 -17.28 -32.07 -4.92
CA THR A 87 -16.46 -31.73 -3.75
C THR A 87 -14.96 -31.92 -4.03
N LYS A 88 -14.58 -32.87 -4.90
CA LYS A 88 -13.20 -33.13 -5.32
C LYS A 88 -12.72 -32.25 -6.49
N GLN A 89 -13.62 -31.65 -7.27
CA GLN A 89 -13.26 -30.61 -8.23
C GLN A 89 -12.87 -29.36 -7.44
N ALA A 90 -11.60 -29.35 -7.04
CA ALA A 90 -10.79 -28.26 -6.51
C ALA A 90 -11.56 -27.10 -5.88
N LYS A 91 -11.45 -26.98 -4.54
CA LYS A 91 -11.54 -25.66 -3.89
C LYS A 91 -10.56 -24.74 -4.60
N LYS A 92 -11.03 -23.98 -5.58
CA LYS A 92 -10.23 -22.95 -6.24
C LYS A 92 -9.89 -21.93 -5.18
N THR A 93 -8.62 -21.61 -5.02
CA THR A 93 -8.19 -20.63 -4.03
C THR A 93 -8.13 -19.28 -4.70
N CYS A 94 -8.75 -18.26 -4.10
CA CYS A 94 -8.67 -16.91 -4.62
C CYS A 94 -7.20 -16.46 -4.67
N HIS A 95 -6.75 -16.02 -5.84
CA HIS A 95 -5.37 -15.58 -6.05
C HIS A 95 -5.00 -14.36 -5.17
N PHE A 96 -5.99 -13.52 -4.84
CA PHE A 96 -5.78 -12.33 -4.02
C PHE A 96 -5.81 -12.60 -2.51
N CYS A 97 -6.92 -13.15 -1.99
CA CYS A 97 -7.09 -13.32 -0.53
C CYS A 97 -6.70 -14.72 -0.02
N LEU A 98 -6.29 -15.62 -0.91
CA LEU A 98 -5.87 -17.00 -0.60
C LEU A 98 -6.95 -17.85 0.09
N GLN A 99 -8.20 -17.41 0.09
CA GLN A 99 -9.32 -18.19 0.64
C GLN A 99 -9.89 -19.16 -0.39
N ALA A 100 -10.38 -20.30 0.08
CA ALA A 100 -11.09 -21.26 -0.74
C ALA A 100 -12.41 -20.66 -1.25
N ILE A 101 -12.60 -20.66 -2.56
CA ILE A 101 -13.84 -20.25 -3.21
C ILE A 101 -14.84 -21.39 -3.06
N THR A 102 -15.82 -21.19 -2.19
CA THR A 102 -16.82 -22.21 -1.80
C THR A 102 -18.02 -22.24 -2.74
N GLN A 103 -18.24 -21.19 -3.55
CA GLN A 103 -19.35 -21.07 -4.48
C GLN A 103 -18.86 -20.86 -5.92
N PRO A 104 -19.23 -21.73 -6.88
CA PRO A 104 -18.80 -21.61 -8.28
C PRO A 104 -19.27 -20.33 -8.99
N LYS A 105 -20.38 -19.72 -8.52
CA LYS A 105 -20.99 -18.53 -9.13
C LYS A 105 -20.20 -17.24 -8.89
N ASP A 106 -19.31 -17.22 -7.91
CA ASP A 106 -18.53 -16.04 -7.51
C ASP A 106 -17.08 -16.11 -8.00
N VAL A 107 -16.73 -17.16 -8.78
CA VAL A 107 -15.40 -17.33 -9.36
C VAL A 107 -15.27 -16.39 -10.55
N LEU A 108 -14.58 -15.28 -10.36
CA LEU A 108 -14.16 -14.41 -11.46
C LEU A 108 -12.80 -14.87 -11.96
N GLN A 109 -12.66 -15.08 -13.26
CA GLN A 109 -11.38 -15.41 -13.88
C GLN A 109 -10.84 -14.20 -14.64
N ALA A 110 -9.59 -13.84 -14.40
CA ALA A 110 -8.92 -12.79 -15.14
C ALA A 110 -7.54 -13.23 -15.61
N PRO A 111 -7.12 -12.81 -16.82
CA PRO A 111 -5.74 -12.97 -17.26
C PRO A 111 -4.81 -12.10 -16.40
N VAL A 112 -3.67 -12.64 -16.03
CA VAL A 112 -2.60 -11.92 -15.33
C VAL A 112 -1.39 -11.91 -16.27
N ASP A 113 -0.77 -10.75 -16.47
CA ASP A 113 0.20 -10.42 -17.53
C ASP A 113 1.19 -11.53 -17.97
N ASN A 114 1.50 -11.53 -19.28
CA ASN A 114 2.54 -12.25 -20.07
C ASN A 114 2.62 -13.78 -20.03
N GLU A 115 1.91 -14.46 -19.15
CA GLU A 115 1.68 -15.89 -19.25
C GLU A 115 0.17 -16.11 -19.36
N GLU A 116 -0.32 -16.79 -20.40
CA GLU A 116 -1.75 -17.05 -20.69
C GLU A 116 -2.51 -17.86 -19.59
N THR A 117 -2.09 -17.77 -18.33
CA THR A 117 -2.71 -18.45 -17.19
C THR A 117 -3.80 -17.59 -16.54
N MET A 118 -5.05 -18.01 -16.73
CA MET A 118 -6.21 -17.45 -16.04
C MET A 118 -6.11 -17.70 -14.52
N LYS A 119 -6.31 -16.67 -13.69
CA LYS A 119 -6.34 -16.78 -12.22
C LYS A 119 -7.76 -16.58 -11.69
N ASP A 120 -8.09 -17.31 -10.61
CA ASP A 120 -9.41 -17.29 -9.98
C ASP A 120 -9.50 -16.27 -8.83
N PHE A 121 -10.60 -15.52 -8.75
CA PHE A 121 -10.89 -14.54 -7.70
C PHE A 121 -12.27 -14.82 -7.07
N CYS A 122 -12.40 -14.64 -5.75
CA CYS A 122 -13.64 -14.92 -5.03
C CYS A 122 -14.69 -13.80 -5.11
N SER A 123 -14.33 -12.63 -5.64
CA SER A 123 -15.21 -11.46 -5.72
C SER A 123 -14.64 -10.40 -6.65
N GLN A 124 -15.52 -9.51 -7.13
CA GLN A 124 -15.14 -8.34 -7.90
C GLN A 124 -14.19 -7.42 -7.10
N THR A 125 -14.38 -7.33 -5.78
CA THR A 125 -13.49 -6.58 -4.89
C THR A 125 -12.07 -7.15 -4.88
N CYS A 126 -11.91 -8.47 -4.82
CA CYS A 126 -10.59 -9.13 -4.87
C CYS A 126 -9.93 -8.96 -6.24
N LEU A 127 -10.71 -9.05 -7.32
CA LEU A 127 -10.22 -8.79 -8.67
C LEU A 127 -9.79 -7.32 -8.85
N SER A 128 -10.61 -6.36 -8.44
CA SER A 128 -10.28 -4.93 -8.52
C SER A 128 -9.08 -4.56 -7.64
N SER A 129 -8.94 -5.18 -6.46
CA SER A 129 -7.79 -4.97 -5.57
C SER A 129 -6.51 -5.57 -6.14
N PHE A 130 -6.61 -6.73 -6.80
CA PHE A 130 -5.51 -7.30 -7.56
C PHE A 130 -5.12 -6.40 -8.72
N ASN A 131 -6.08 -5.97 -9.56
CA ASN A 131 -5.81 -5.05 -10.66
C ASN A 131 -5.22 -3.73 -10.17
N TYR A 132 -5.69 -3.16 -9.06
CA TYR A 132 -5.08 -1.96 -8.48
C TYR A 132 -3.64 -2.22 -8.02
N LYS A 133 -3.36 -3.33 -7.35
CA LYS A 133 -2.00 -3.73 -6.94
C LYS A 133 -1.09 -3.97 -8.15
N THR A 134 -1.62 -4.59 -9.20
CA THR A 134 -0.92 -4.89 -10.45
C THR A 134 -0.68 -3.61 -11.23
N ILE A 135 -1.68 -2.77 -11.47
CA ILE A 135 -1.58 -1.44 -12.11
C ILE A 135 -0.63 -0.51 -11.34
N MET A 136 -0.62 -0.53 -10.01
CA MET A 136 0.37 0.20 -9.21
C MET A 136 1.79 -0.39 -9.35
N SER A 137 1.92 -1.68 -9.67
CA SER A 137 3.20 -2.32 -9.99
C SER A 137 3.59 -2.16 -11.48
N THR A 138 2.64 -2.02 -12.41
CA THR A 138 2.85 -1.97 -13.86
C THR A 138 2.74 -0.57 -14.47
N ARG A 139 2.26 0.45 -13.73
CA ARG A 139 2.54 1.88 -14.01
C ARG A 139 4.03 2.24 -13.87
N ILE A 140 4.90 1.24 -13.70
CA ILE A 140 6.36 1.31 -13.80
C ILE A 140 6.86 0.97 -15.23
N SER A 141 6.03 1.16 -16.25
CA SER A 141 6.44 1.21 -17.66
C SER A 141 5.57 2.30 -18.28
N ILE A 142 6.05 3.50 -18.60
CA ILE A 142 7.04 3.85 -19.62
C ILE A 142 7.71 5.18 -19.19
N VAL A 143 8.85 5.14 -18.50
CA VAL A 143 9.85 6.25 -18.41
C VAL A 143 11.20 5.57 -18.06
N PRO A 144 12.36 5.98 -18.62
CA PRO A 144 13.60 5.22 -18.52
C PRO A 144 14.06 5.02 -17.07
N VAL A 145 14.30 3.74 -16.72
CA VAL A 145 15.06 3.19 -15.59
C VAL A 145 15.46 4.19 -14.48
N ALA A 146 14.53 4.49 -13.57
CA ALA A 146 14.92 4.74 -12.19
C ALA A 146 14.99 3.38 -11.49
N SER A 147 16.18 2.96 -11.05
CA SER A 147 16.38 1.72 -10.31
C SER A 147 15.44 1.66 -9.11
N GLN A 148 14.42 0.80 -9.16
CA GLN A 148 13.56 0.56 -8.00
C GLN A 148 14.42 0.09 -6.83
N SER A 149 14.18 0.62 -5.65
CA SER A 149 14.90 0.25 -4.43
C SER A 149 13.93 -0.06 -3.30
N GLN A 150 14.41 -0.77 -2.30
CA GLN A 150 13.62 -1.05 -1.11
C GLN A 150 13.46 0.24 -0.27
N CYS A 151 12.22 0.58 0.06
CA CYS A 151 11.92 1.69 0.95
C CYS A 151 12.28 1.34 2.40
N SER A 152 13.09 2.16 3.07
CA SER A 152 13.54 1.94 4.45
C SER A 152 12.41 1.95 5.49
N MET A 153 11.23 2.49 5.15
CA MET A 153 10.10 2.58 6.07
C MET A 153 9.05 1.48 5.91
N CYS A 154 8.60 1.25 4.68
CA CYS A 154 7.56 0.25 4.42
C CYS A 154 8.13 -1.07 3.91
N SER A 155 9.45 -1.15 3.69
CA SER A 155 10.17 -2.32 3.18
C SER A 155 9.72 -2.81 1.79
N ARG A 156 8.92 -2.02 1.06
CA ARG A 156 8.45 -2.34 -0.30
C ARG A 156 9.47 -1.88 -1.34
N TYR A 157 9.63 -2.66 -2.41
CA TYR A 157 10.39 -2.23 -3.59
C TYR A 157 9.54 -1.27 -4.42
N CYS A 158 10.01 -0.04 -4.54
CA CYS A 158 9.28 1.06 -5.16
C CYS A 158 10.24 2.04 -5.84
N VAL A 159 9.69 2.95 -6.64
CA VAL A 159 10.40 4.16 -7.04
C VAL A 159 10.62 5.03 -5.80
N ILE A 160 11.85 5.47 -5.61
CA ILE A 160 12.26 6.30 -4.48
C ILE A 160 11.97 7.76 -4.80
N LYS A 161 11.31 8.45 -3.88
CA LYS A 161 10.98 9.88 -3.99
C LYS A 161 11.86 10.75 -3.11
N HIS A 162 12.29 10.22 -1.97
CA HIS A 162 13.13 10.93 -1.03
C HIS A 162 14.34 10.08 -0.66
N GLU A 163 15.51 10.70 -0.64
CA GLU A 163 16.74 10.11 -0.14
C GLU A 163 17.22 10.95 1.05
N ILE A 164 17.47 10.27 2.18
CA ILE A 164 17.85 10.91 3.43
C ILE A 164 19.19 10.34 3.84
N LEU A 165 20.20 11.20 3.99
CA LEU A 165 21.48 10.82 4.57
C LEU A 165 21.39 10.99 6.10
N GLN A 166 21.47 9.88 6.84
CA GLN A 166 21.50 9.88 8.30
C GLN A 166 22.66 9.02 8.77
N GLN A 167 23.57 9.58 9.58
CA GLN A 167 24.72 8.83 10.13
C GLN A 167 25.53 8.11 9.03
N ASP A 168 25.76 8.77 7.90
CA ASP A 168 26.46 8.23 6.72
C ASP A 168 25.75 7.07 5.98
N VAL A 169 24.47 6.82 6.33
CA VAL A 169 23.61 5.85 5.66
C VAL A 169 22.54 6.58 4.85
N VAL A 170 22.44 6.24 3.56
CA VAL A 170 21.38 6.75 2.68
C VAL A 170 20.12 5.90 2.83
N HIS A 171 19.10 6.46 3.44
CA HIS A 171 17.76 5.89 3.56
C HIS A 171 16.89 6.31 2.38
N LYS A 172 16.38 5.30 1.66
CA LYS A 172 15.56 5.48 0.47
C LYS A 172 14.08 5.38 0.83
N ILE A 173 13.27 6.37 0.47
CA ILE A 173 11.87 6.48 0.89
C ILE A 173 10.93 6.67 -0.31
N CYS A 174 9.84 5.91 -0.36
CA CYS A 174 8.97 5.85 -1.54
C CYS A 174 7.88 6.95 -1.62
N SER A 175 7.56 7.64 -0.53
CA SER A 175 6.44 8.58 -0.48
C SER A 175 6.48 9.53 0.72
N ASP A 176 5.75 10.63 0.66
CA ASP A 176 5.67 11.63 1.74
C ASP A 176 5.16 11.03 3.06
N PRO A 177 4.13 10.15 3.10
CA PRO A 177 3.74 9.50 4.35
C PRO A 177 4.85 8.64 4.96
N CYS A 178 5.63 7.94 4.13
CA CYS A 178 6.79 7.18 4.61
C CYS A 178 7.88 8.14 5.09
N PHE A 179 8.11 9.26 4.39
CA PHE A 179 9.09 10.27 4.75
C PHE A 179 8.79 10.90 6.10
N PHE A 180 7.57 11.40 6.32
CA PHE A 180 7.20 12.00 7.61
C PHE A 180 7.27 10.98 8.75
N ARG A 181 6.88 9.73 8.51
CA ARG A 181 7.02 8.66 9.50
C ARG A 181 8.48 8.36 9.80
N PHE A 182 9.36 8.34 8.78
CA PHE A 182 10.81 8.18 8.96
C PHE A 182 11.39 9.30 9.82
N CYS A 183 11.10 10.55 9.46
CA CYS A 183 11.59 11.71 10.19
C CYS A 183 11.11 11.72 11.64
N ASN A 184 9.84 11.40 11.89
CA ASN A 184 9.29 11.35 13.24
C ASN A 184 9.94 10.25 14.10
N MET A 185 10.24 9.08 13.52
CA MET A 185 10.90 7.99 14.25
C MET A 185 12.38 8.25 14.51
N ASN A 186 13.02 9.04 13.65
CA ASN A 186 14.46 9.32 13.71
C ASN A 186 14.78 10.72 14.26
N ASN A 187 13.78 11.42 14.80
CA ASN A 187 13.89 12.80 15.31
C ASN A 187 14.53 13.78 14.31
N LEU A 188 14.30 13.57 13.01
CA LEU A 188 14.82 14.45 11.97
C LEU A 188 13.94 15.69 11.83
N SER A 189 14.58 16.85 11.69
CA SER A 189 13.88 18.08 11.38
C SER A 189 13.34 18.09 9.96
N VAL A 190 12.13 18.60 9.81
CA VAL A 190 11.46 18.77 8.51
C VAL A 190 11.21 20.26 8.28
N CYS A 191 11.46 20.73 7.06
CA CYS A 191 11.26 22.12 6.67
C CYS A 191 9.77 22.45 6.62
N GLU A 192 9.36 23.54 7.25
CA GLU A 192 7.96 23.99 7.23
C GLU A 192 7.54 24.42 5.82
N ASN A 193 8.45 25.01 5.04
CA ASN A 193 8.16 25.52 3.70
C ASN A 193 8.07 24.40 2.64
N CYS A 194 9.17 23.68 2.42
CA CYS A 194 9.29 22.71 1.32
C CYS A 194 9.07 21.25 1.74
N ARG A 195 8.85 20.99 3.05
CA ARG A 195 8.57 19.67 3.61
C ARG A 195 9.69 18.64 3.41
N SER A 196 10.91 19.06 3.06
CA SER A 196 12.08 18.19 2.97
C SER A 196 12.82 18.07 4.31
N ASN A 197 13.76 17.14 4.37
CA ASN A 197 14.67 16.93 5.50
C ASN A 197 15.57 18.17 5.70
N CYS A 198 15.66 18.67 6.94
CA CYS A 198 16.64 19.68 7.34
C CYS A 198 17.80 19.02 8.09
N ASN A 199 19.01 19.06 7.50
CA ASN A 199 20.23 18.70 8.22
C ASN A 199 20.68 19.82 9.17
N THR A 200 20.65 21.07 8.68
CA THR A 200 21.00 22.29 9.44
C THR A 200 19.83 23.28 9.34
N PRO A 201 18.84 23.19 10.23
CA PRO A 201 17.65 24.02 10.14
C PRO A 201 17.96 25.48 10.49
N VAL A 202 17.49 26.40 9.65
CA VAL A 202 17.34 27.82 9.97
C VAL A 202 16.09 27.96 10.84
N MET A 203 16.28 28.48 12.05
CA MET A 203 15.20 28.74 13.00
C MET A 203 14.67 30.15 12.78
N LEU A 204 13.37 30.30 12.48
CA LEU A 204 12.70 31.59 12.39
C LEU A 204 11.75 31.74 13.57
N LYS A 205 11.88 32.81 14.33
CA LYS A 205 10.98 33.13 15.45
C LYS A 205 9.65 33.69 14.92
N MET A 206 8.56 33.07 15.35
CA MET A 206 7.18 33.50 15.10
C MET A 206 6.47 33.71 16.45
N GLU A 207 5.29 34.32 16.43
CA GLU A 207 4.48 34.54 17.65
C GLU A 207 4.08 33.22 18.33
N ASN A 208 3.84 32.17 17.54
CA ASN A 208 3.44 30.83 17.99
C ASN A 208 4.63 29.90 18.28
N GLY A 209 5.85 30.43 18.34
CA GLY A 209 7.08 29.68 18.56
C GLY A 209 8.05 29.78 17.39
N SER A 210 9.12 28.98 17.42
CA SER A 210 10.11 28.98 16.32
C SER A 210 9.81 27.89 15.32
N ILE A 211 9.84 28.24 14.03
CA ILE A 211 9.68 27.29 12.92
C ILE A 211 11.05 26.93 12.33
N LYS A 212 11.12 25.76 11.69
CA LYS A 212 12.34 25.20 11.09
C LYS A 212 12.28 25.28 9.57
N LEU A 213 13.32 25.82 8.95
CA LEU A 213 13.46 25.92 7.50
C LEU A 213 14.79 25.29 7.06
N CYS A 214 14.85 24.65 5.90
CA CYS A 214 16.08 23.93 5.50
C CYS A 214 17.18 24.81 4.91
N SER A 215 16.85 26.03 4.49
CA SER A 215 17.80 26.97 3.88
C SER A 215 17.32 28.41 3.91
N ALA A 216 18.21 29.35 3.59
CA ALA A 216 17.89 30.76 3.41
C ALA A 216 16.89 30.98 2.25
N GLU A 217 16.97 30.19 1.18
CA GLU A 217 16.00 30.24 0.08
C GLU A 217 14.60 29.84 0.56
N CYS A 218 14.51 28.80 1.40
CA CYS A 218 13.23 28.41 2.00
C CYS A 218 12.69 29.46 2.97
N LEU A 219 13.56 30.22 3.64
CA LEU A 219 13.16 31.37 4.45
C LEU A 219 12.53 32.47 3.60
N VAL A 220 13.19 32.88 2.51
CA VAL A 220 12.66 33.90 1.61
C VAL A 220 11.32 33.49 1.02
N GLN A 221 11.21 32.24 0.53
CA GLN A 221 9.95 31.71 -0.01
C GLN A 221 8.85 31.63 1.05
N PHE A 222 9.18 31.23 2.28
CA PHE A 222 8.24 31.19 3.38
C PHE A 222 7.70 32.60 3.69
N LYS A 223 8.59 33.61 3.80
CA LYS A 223 8.21 35.01 4.02
C LYS A 223 7.27 35.53 2.92
N GLN A 224 7.49 35.15 1.66
CA GLN A 224 6.65 35.57 0.54
C GLN A 224 5.27 34.87 0.53
N LYS A 225 5.20 33.63 1.03
CA LYS A 225 3.96 32.84 1.08
C LYS A 225 3.00 33.32 2.17
N ILE A 226 3.53 33.89 3.25
CA ILE A 226 2.73 34.37 4.37
C ILE A 226 2.29 35.81 4.09
N GLU A 227 1.02 35.97 3.70
CA GLU A 227 0.40 37.28 3.46
C GLU A 227 -0.09 37.95 4.75
N ALA A 228 -0.17 37.19 5.86
CA ALA A 228 -0.61 37.72 7.14
C ALA A 228 0.50 38.59 7.78
N PRO A 229 0.23 39.86 8.12
CA PRO A 229 1.22 40.73 8.77
C PRO A 229 1.74 40.12 10.07
N GLN A 230 3.06 40.19 10.28
CA GLN A 230 3.73 39.72 11.48
C GLN A 230 4.28 40.90 12.30
N PRO A 231 4.28 40.80 13.64
CA PRO A 231 4.78 41.88 14.48
C PRO A 231 6.30 42.01 14.36
N CYS A 232 6.78 43.25 14.31
CA CYS A 232 8.20 43.57 14.50
C CYS A 232 8.65 43.11 15.89
N ALA A 233 9.78 42.41 15.98
CA ALA A 233 10.30 41.87 17.25
C ALA A 233 10.65 42.95 18.29
N MET A 234 10.86 44.21 17.87
CA MET A 234 11.17 45.34 18.76
C MET A 234 9.94 46.20 19.09
N CYS A 235 9.26 46.73 18.07
CA CYS A 235 8.18 47.72 18.25
C CYS A 235 6.77 47.10 18.18
N SER A 236 6.66 45.80 17.93
CA SER A 236 5.41 45.04 17.80
C SER A 236 4.45 45.53 16.71
N THR A 237 4.87 46.49 15.89
CA THR A 237 4.07 46.99 14.77
C THR A 237 3.97 45.90 13.69
N PRO A 238 2.78 45.60 13.15
CA PRO A 238 2.59 44.55 12.15
C PRO A 238 3.08 44.99 10.77
N HIS A 239 3.85 44.13 10.10
CA HIS A 239 4.34 44.32 8.73
C HIS A 239 4.27 43.03 7.92
N LEU A 240 4.21 43.13 6.60
CA LEU A 240 4.38 41.97 5.74
C LEU A 240 5.80 41.43 5.88
N MET A 241 5.93 40.12 6.05
CA MET A 241 7.23 39.49 6.25
C MET A 241 8.19 39.78 5.10
N SER A 242 7.68 39.90 3.86
CA SER A 242 8.47 40.27 2.67
C SER A 242 9.27 41.56 2.82
N ASP A 243 8.77 42.50 3.63
CA ASP A 243 9.30 43.86 3.75
C ASP A 243 10.15 44.04 5.02
N MET A 244 10.23 43.00 5.85
CA MET A 244 10.93 43.02 7.13
C MET A 244 12.40 42.63 6.99
N VAL A 245 13.22 43.30 7.80
CA VAL A 245 14.65 43.06 7.98
C VAL A 245 14.86 41.85 8.89
N GLU A 246 15.75 40.96 8.48
CA GLU A 246 16.16 39.79 9.24
C GLU A 246 17.38 40.11 10.12
N ASN A 247 17.35 39.71 11.38
CA ASN A 247 18.55 39.72 12.22
C ASN A 247 18.57 38.47 13.12
N LYS A 248 19.76 37.88 13.29
CA LYS A 248 19.96 36.73 14.17
C LYS A 248 20.21 37.19 15.61
N ASN A 249 19.57 36.51 16.55
CA ASN A 249 19.80 36.75 17.98
C ASN A 249 21.01 35.95 18.50
N SER A 250 21.26 36.00 19.80
CA SER A 250 22.36 35.28 20.47
C SER A 250 22.28 33.75 20.37
N GLU A 251 21.10 33.21 20.04
CA GLU A 251 20.83 31.78 19.89
C GLU A 251 20.83 31.34 18.41
N ASP A 252 21.31 32.19 17.49
CA ASP A 252 21.29 31.99 16.03
C ASP A 252 19.87 31.85 15.43
N VAL A 253 18.84 32.27 16.16
CA VAL A 253 17.45 32.30 15.70
C VAL A 253 17.20 33.62 14.95
N VAL A 254 16.61 33.52 13.76
CA VAL A 254 16.24 34.66 12.93
C VAL A 254 15.00 35.33 13.51
N GLU A 255 15.08 36.64 13.71
CA GLU A 255 13.99 37.52 14.11
C GLU A 255 13.72 38.57 13.02
N LEU A 256 12.48 39.05 12.95
CA LEU A 256 12.03 40.00 11.93
C LEU A 256 11.78 41.39 12.52
N PHE A 257 12.29 42.42 11.85
CA PHE A 257 12.21 43.82 12.27
C PHE A 257 11.68 44.69 11.14
N CYS A 258 10.95 45.75 11.47
CA CYS A 258 10.45 46.67 10.44
C CYS A 258 11.54 47.55 9.83
N THR A 259 12.63 47.82 10.56
CA THR A 259 13.73 48.72 10.13
C THR A 259 15.05 48.34 10.81
N ASN A 260 16.18 48.78 10.24
CA ASN A 260 17.50 48.67 10.89
C ASN A 260 17.56 49.41 12.23
N SER A 261 16.81 50.51 12.39
CA SER A 261 16.71 51.21 13.67
C SER A 261 16.11 50.32 14.77
N CYS A 262 15.10 49.51 14.43
CA CYS A 262 14.54 48.52 15.36
C CYS A 262 15.52 47.38 15.66
N VAL A 263 16.33 46.97 14.68
CA VAL A 263 17.41 45.99 14.90
C VAL A 263 18.43 46.53 15.92
N MET A 264 18.92 47.76 15.71
CA MET A 264 19.87 48.39 16.62
C MET A 264 19.30 48.55 18.03
N ALA A 265 18.06 49.02 18.15
CA ALA A 265 17.38 49.16 19.44
C ALA A 265 17.27 47.81 20.18
N ALA A 266 16.92 46.73 19.47
CA ALA A 266 16.86 45.39 20.04
C ALA A 266 18.23 44.89 20.51
N LYS A 267 19.30 45.13 19.74
CA LYS A 267 20.68 44.80 20.14
C LYS A 267 21.10 45.54 21.41
N ILE A 268 20.85 46.84 21.49
CA ILE A 268 21.15 47.66 22.68
C ILE A 268 20.38 47.13 23.90
N GLN A 269 19.09 46.83 23.73
CA GLN A 269 18.26 46.29 24.81
C GLN A 269 18.75 44.93 25.29
N ALA A 270 19.15 44.03 24.37
CA ALA A 270 19.67 42.72 24.70
C ALA A 270 20.95 42.80 25.54
N VAL A 271 21.90 43.68 25.18
CA VAL A 271 23.13 43.85 25.96
C VAL A 271 22.84 44.50 27.32
N SER A 272 21.95 45.51 27.36
CA SER A 272 21.55 46.16 28.62
C SER A 272 20.90 45.18 29.60
N ALA A 273 20.09 44.22 29.10
CA ALA A 273 19.46 43.19 29.91
C ALA A 273 20.43 42.12 30.44
N SER A 274 21.57 41.91 29.75
CA SER A 274 22.60 40.95 30.15
C SER A 274 23.55 41.45 31.25
N GLY A 275 23.37 42.70 31.72
CA GLY A 275 24.16 43.29 32.81
C GLY A 275 25.63 43.55 32.47
N THR A 276 26.04 43.33 31.21
CA THR A 276 27.36 43.72 30.71
C THR A 276 27.27 45.18 30.30
N GLY A 277 27.97 46.06 31.03
CA GLY A 277 28.02 47.48 30.66
C GLY A 277 28.66 47.63 29.28
N LEU A 278 27.90 48.14 28.31
CA LEU A 278 28.42 48.46 26.98
C LEU A 278 29.54 49.47 27.11
N THR A 279 30.73 49.11 26.62
CA THR A 279 31.81 50.08 26.46
C THR A 279 31.47 51.06 25.33
N ILE A 280 32.04 52.27 25.38
CA ILE A 280 31.83 53.29 24.33
C ILE A 280 32.23 52.75 22.94
N GLU A 281 33.23 51.87 22.87
CA GLU A 281 33.66 51.18 21.64
C GLU A 281 32.58 50.23 21.10
N GLU A 282 31.95 49.42 21.95
CA GLU A 282 30.87 48.51 21.53
C GLU A 282 29.61 49.28 21.08
N LEU A 283 29.33 50.42 21.73
CA LEU A 283 28.26 51.33 21.29
C LEU A 283 28.57 51.92 19.92
N PHE A 284 29.82 52.29 19.67
CA PHE A 284 30.27 52.85 18.40
C PHE A 284 30.21 51.81 17.28
N ILE A 285 30.60 50.56 17.54
CA ILE A 285 30.48 49.46 16.58
C ILE A 285 29.02 49.17 16.24
N LEU A 286 28.12 49.20 17.23
CA LEU A 286 26.67 49.00 17.02
C LEU A 286 25.99 50.13 16.22
N LEU A 287 26.53 51.36 16.29
CA LEU A 287 26.00 52.52 15.58
C LEU A 287 26.60 52.71 14.18
N CYS A 288 27.72 52.03 13.86
CA CYS A 288 28.44 52.17 12.60
C CYS A 288 28.28 50.99 11.62
N GLN A 289 27.51 49.94 11.96
CA GLN A 289 27.11 48.84 11.06
C GLN A 289 25.64 48.97 10.65
#